data_AF-A0A317Z2Z8-F1
#
_entry.id   AF-A0A317Z2Z8-F1
#
_cell.length_a   1.000
_cell.length_b   1.000
_cell.length_c   1.000
_cell.angle_alpha   90.00
_cell.angle_beta   90.00
_cell.angle_gamma   90.00
#
_symmetry.space_group_name_H-M   'P 1'
#
loop_
_entity.id
_entity.type
_entity.pdbx_description
1 polymer ?
#
loop_
_entity_poly.entity_id
_entity_poly.type
_entity_poly.pdbx_seq_one_letter_code
_entity_poly.pdbx_strand_id
1 'polypeptide(L)'
;VGLLCMAIGYLYTGGPFPISWTPFGELFSGVFMGMIIIVIAFYIQTGHLQNYAFWISIPIVITIGLINMSNNIRDRVKDSQSGRRTLPILLGKRGSLIFLATFYAIAYLFVIYTALFKDGGSLFYLLVLLSFPLPVKVYRRFQKNDTPQSMMPAMAASGKTNTLFGLLYALGIYISALLGGV
;
A
#
# COMPACT_ATOMS: atom_id res chain seq x y z
N VAL A 1 5.03 13.56 -17.25
CA VAL A 1 4.59 12.50 -16.30
C VAL A 1 4.63 11.12 -16.94
N GLY A 2 3.94 10.87 -18.06
CA GLY A 2 3.90 9.54 -18.71
C GLY A 2 5.28 8.92 -19.01
N LEU A 3 6.20 9.66 -19.64
CA LEU A 3 7.56 9.19 -19.91
C LEU A 3 8.34 8.84 -18.63
N LEU A 4 8.14 9.61 -17.55
CA LEU A 4 8.79 9.36 -16.26
C LEU A 4 8.22 8.09 -15.60
N CYS A 5 6.91 7.85 -15.69
CA CYS A 5 6.29 6.61 -15.22
C CYS A 5 6.78 5.40 -16.02
N MET A 6 6.94 5.52 -17.34
CA MET A 6 7.51 4.45 -18.18
C MET A 6 8.96 4.16 -17.82
N ALA A 7 9.77 5.20 -17.65
CA ALA A 7 11.17 5.07 -17.23
C ALA A 7 11.29 4.37 -15.87
N ILE A 8 10.47 4.77 -14.89
CA ILE A 8 10.48 4.15 -13.56
C ILE A 8 9.95 2.71 -13.62
N GLY A 9 8.92 2.43 -14.42
CA GLY A 9 8.44 1.07 -14.66
C GLY A 9 9.54 0.16 -15.23
N TYR A 10 10.33 0.66 -16.18
CA TYR A 10 11.48 -0.06 -16.73
C TYR A 10 12.58 -0.26 -15.68
N LEU A 11 13.01 0.82 -15.01
CA LEU A 11 14.08 0.77 -14.00
C LEU A 11 13.68 0.00 -12.73
N TYR A 12 12.40 -0.27 -12.53
CA TYR A 12 11.93 -1.05 -11.39
C TYR A 12 12.41 -2.49 -11.44
N THR A 13 12.38 -3.12 -12.62
CA THR A 13 12.83 -4.51 -12.84
C THR A 13 14.08 -4.63 -13.70
N GLY A 14 14.29 -3.70 -14.63
CA GLY A 14 15.38 -3.70 -15.59
C GLY A 14 16.51 -2.73 -15.26
N GLY A 15 17.53 -2.73 -16.11
CA GLY A 15 18.74 -1.92 -15.94
C GLY A 15 19.79 -2.56 -15.01
N PRO A 16 20.97 -1.93 -14.87
CA PRO A 16 22.09 -2.46 -14.10
C PRO A 16 21.84 -2.46 -12.58
N PHE A 17 20.94 -1.60 -12.10
CA PHE A 17 20.57 -1.48 -10.68
C PHE A 17 19.05 -1.38 -10.52
N PRO A 18 18.31 -2.50 -10.63
CA PRO A 18 16.85 -2.46 -10.55
C PRO A 18 16.38 -2.00 -9.17
N ILE A 19 15.37 -1.13 -9.12
CA ILE A 19 14.83 -0.62 -7.83
C ILE A 19 14.31 -1.77 -6.97
N SER A 20 13.73 -2.81 -7.58
CA SER A 20 13.26 -4.02 -6.90
C SER A 20 14.36 -4.79 -6.16
N TRP A 21 15.64 -4.54 -6.44
CA TRP A 21 16.78 -5.16 -5.72
C TRP A 21 17.21 -4.35 -4.48
N THR A 22 16.63 -3.17 -4.29
CA THR A 22 16.97 -2.20 -3.23
C THR A 22 15.87 -2.14 -2.15
N PRO A 23 16.10 -1.48 -1.00
CA PRO A 23 15.07 -1.32 0.02
C PRO A 23 13.98 -0.30 -0.32
N PHE A 24 14.02 0.29 -1.52
CA PHE A 24 13.05 1.29 -1.96
C PHE A 24 11.89 0.71 -2.77
N GLY A 25 11.90 -0.61 -3.04
CA GLY A 25 10.88 -1.26 -3.86
C GLY A 25 9.46 -0.99 -3.37
N GLU A 26 9.21 -1.14 -2.06
CA GLU A 26 7.91 -0.92 -1.43
C GLU A 26 7.44 0.53 -1.60
N LEU A 27 8.34 1.50 -1.37
CA LEU A 27 8.06 2.93 -1.51
C LEU A 27 7.70 3.31 -2.95
N PHE A 28 8.50 2.88 -3.92
CA PHE A 28 8.26 3.18 -5.34
C PHE A 28 6.98 2.50 -5.82
N SER A 29 6.75 1.23 -5.47
CA SER A 29 5.49 0.56 -5.83
C SER A 29 4.28 1.27 -5.25
N GLY A 30 4.37 1.70 -3.98
CA GLY A 30 3.30 2.44 -3.31
C GLY A 30 3.04 3.78 -3.97
N VAL A 31 4.06 4.61 -4.19
CA VAL A 31 3.88 5.98 -4.74
C VAL A 31 3.33 5.91 -6.16
N PHE A 32 3.91 5.08 -7.03
CA PHE A 32 3.52 5.07 -8.43
C PHE A 32 2.14 4.45 -8.63
N MET A 33 1.86 3.32 -7.97
CA MET A 33 0.57 2.64 -8.15
C MET A 33 -0.53 3.23 -7.26
N GLY A 34 -0.19 3.71 -6.07
CA GLY A 34 -1.14 4.20 -5.06
C GLY A 34 -1.41 5.69 -5.10
N MET A 35 -0.49 6.52 -5.58
CA MET A 35 -0.69 7.97 -5.68
C MET A 35 -0.72 8.46 -7.12
N ILE A 36 0.31 8.17 -7.91
CA ILE A 36 0.42 8.73 -9.26
C ILE A 36 -0.75 8.29 -10.15
N ILE A 37 -1.15 7.01 -10.12
CA ILE A 37 -2.33 6.54 -10.85
C ILE A 37 -3.59 7.29 -10.41
N ILE A 38 -3.82 7.45 -9.10
CA ILE A 38 -5.02 8.11 -8.56
C ILE A 38 -5.06 9.58 -8.96
N VAL A 39 -3.94 10.30 -8.82
CA VAL A 39 -3.85 11.73 -9.14
C VAL A 39 -4.00 11.96 -10.65
N ILE A 40 -3.42 11.11 -11.49
CA ILE A 40 -3.60 11.19 -12.95
C ILE A 40 -5.06 10.94 -13.33
N ALA A 41 -5.69 9.89 -12.76
CA ALA A 41 -7.10 9.61 -13.01
C ALA A 41 -7.99 10.77 -12.59
N PHE A 42 -7.73 11.36 -11.43
CA PHE A 42 -8.43 12.56 -10.95
C PHE A 42 -8.27 13.74 -11.90
N TYR A 43 -7.03 14.02 -12.34
CA TYR A 43 -6.74 15.12 -13.26
C TYR A 43 -7.43 14.96 -14.62
N ILE A 44 -7.42 13.74 -15.19
CA ILE A 44 -8.08 13.45 -16.47
C ILE A 44 -9.59 13.72 -16.38
N GLN A 45 -10.21 13.43 -15.24
CA GLN A 45 -11.66 13.59 -15.04
C GLN A 45 -12.06 15.04 -14.73
N THR A 46 -11.22 15.78 -14.00
CA THR A 46 -11.59 17.09 -13.43
C THR A 46 -10.91 18.28 -14.11
N GLY A 47 -9.86 18.06 -14.90
CA GLY A 47 -9.04 19.10 -15.51
C GLY A 47 -8.15 19.89 -14.54
N HIS A 48 -8.19 19.58 -13.24
CA HIS A 48 -7.45 20.30 -12.20
C HIS A 48 -6.78 19.35 -11.21
N LEU A 49 -5.68 19.80 -10.61
CA LEU A 49 -5.04 19.10 -9.49
C LEU A 49 -5.56 19.68 -8.18
N GLN A 50 -6.05 18.82 -7.31
CA GLN A 50 -6.49 19.20 -5.97
C GLN A 50 -5.70 18.45 -4.91
N ASN A 51 -5.34 19.15 -3.84
CA ASN A 51 -4.63 18.58 -2.68
C ASN A 51 -5.37 17.38 -2.10
N TYR A 52 -6.71 17.39 -2.17
CA TYR A 52 -7.58 16.30 -1.73
C TYR A 52 -7.16 14.94 -2.32
N ALA A 53 -6.91 14.87 -3.63
CA ALA A 53 -6.50 13.63 -4.31
C ALA A 53 -5.18 13.06 -3.77
N PHE A 54 -4.26 13.92 -3.35
CA PHE A 54 -3.01 13.50 -2.73
C PHE A 54 -3.25 12.92 -1.33
N TRP A 55 -4.05 13.60 -0.50
CA TRP A 55 -4.36 13.14 0.87
C TRP A 55 -5.04 11.77 0.88
N ILE A 56 -6.07 11.57 0.06
CA ILE A 56 -6.79 10.27 0.00
C ILE A 56 -5.92 9.15 -0.58
N SER A 57 -4.88 9.48 -1.35
CA SER A 57 -4.01 8.45 -1.94
C SER A 57 -2.98 7.88 -0.96
N ILE A 58 -2.62 8.60 0.10
CA ILE A 58 -1.55 8.20 1.04
C ILE A 58 -1.82 6.84 1.71
N PRO A 59 -3.02 6.54 2.23
CA PRO A 59 -3.32 5.22 2.75
C PRO A 59 -3.17 4.11 1.71
N ILE A 60 -3.50 4.40 0.44
CA ILE A 60 -3.38 3.44 -0.68
C ILE A 60 -1.92 3.20 -1.07
N VAL A 61 -1.09 4.25 -1.06
CA VAL A 61 0.38 4.13 -1.20
C VAL A 61 0.92 3.14 -0.19
N ILE A 62 0.50 3.26 1.06
CA ILE A 62 0.93 2.39 2.15
C ILE A 62 0.46 0.95 1.89
N THR A 63 -0.84 0.72 1.64
CA THR A 63 -1.36 -0.65 1.48
C THR A 63 -0.78 -1.37 0.27
N ILE A 64 -0.50 -0.67 -0.84
CA ILE A 64 0.18 -1.24 -2.00
C ILE A 64 1.64 -1.56 -1.68
N GLY A 65 2.35 -0.63 -1.01
CA GLY A 65 3.72 -0.90 -0.54
C GLY A 65 3.77 -2.13 0.37
N LEU A 66 2.75 -2.36 1.20
CA LEU A 66 2.64 -3.52 2.08
C LEU A 66 2.29 -4.83 1.35
N ILE A 67 1.65 -4.78 0.19
CA ILE A 67 1.54 -5.95 -0.70
C ILE A 67 2.93 -6.35 -1.19
N ASN A 68 3.71 -5.37 -1.67
CA ASN A 68 5.07 -5.63 -2.13
C ASN A 68 5.98 -6.13 -1.00
N MET A 69 5.87 -5.54 0.19
CA MET A 69 6.51 -6.02 1.42
C MET A 69 6.16 -7.49 1.70
N SER A 70 4.89 -7.87 1.55
CA SER A 70 4.41 -9.24 1.76
C SER A 70 5.04 -10.22 0.77
N ASN A 71 5.22 -9.82 -0.49
CA ASN A 71 5.92 -10.60 -1.50
C ASN A 71 7.40 -10.76 -1.13
N ASN A 72 8.07 -9.65 -0.77
CA ASN A 72 9.48 -9.65 -0.41
C ASN A 72 9.78 -10.39 0.91
N ILE A 73 8.84 -10.45 1.87
CA ILE A 73 8.96 -11.28 3.08
C ILE A 73 8.96 -12.77 2.71
N ARG A 74 8.05 -13.19 1.82
CA ARG A 74 7.95 -14.59 1.37
C ARG A 74 9.23 -15.06 0.70
N ASP A 75 9.78 -14.23 -0.18
CA ASP A 75 10.91 -14.59 -1.04
C ASP A 75 12.27 -14.23 -0.42
N ARG A 76 12.29 -13.64 0.78
CA ARG A 76 13.47 -13.13 1.50
C ARG A 76 14.69 -14.06 1.45
N VAL A 77 14.51 -15.35 1.74
CA VAL A 77 15.63 -16.32 1.82
C VAL A 77 16.23 -16.56 0.43
N LYS A 78 15.38 -16.81 -0.57
CA LYS A 78 15.79 -17.03 -1.95
C LYS A 78 16.42 -15.78 -2.57
N ASP A 79 15.80 -14.62 -2.35
CA ASP A 79 16.26 -13.34 -2.88
C ASP A 79 17.58 -12.89 -2.24
N SER A 80 17.80 -13.22 -0.96
CA SER A 80 19.09 -12.95 -0.31
C SER A 80 20.22 -13.79 -0.90
N GLN A 81 19.94 -15.02 -1.34
CA GLN A 81 20.93 -15.88 -1.99
C GLN A 81 21.33 -15.38 -3.39
N SER A 82 20.45 -14.66 -4.08
CA SER A 82 20.76 -14.02 -5.37
C SER A 82 21.43 -12.65 -5.24
N GLY A 83 21.69 -12.18 -4.01
CA GLY A 83 22.36 -10.91 -3.74
C GLY A 83 21.45 -9.68 -3.69
N ARG A 84 20.12 -9.86 -3.72
CA ARG A 84 19.16 -8.75 -3.53
C ARG A 84 19.28 -8.18 -2.11
N ARG A 85 19.01 -6.88 -1.97
CA ARG A 85 19.02 -6.15 -0.70
C ARG A 85 17.69 -5.42 -0.49
N THR A 86 16.59 -6.17 -0.54
CA THR A 86 15.23 -5.64 -0.31
C THR A 86 15.03 -5.26 1.16
N LEU A 87 14.02 -4.44 1.44
CA LEU A 87 13.74 -3.99 2.80
C LEU A 87 13.51 -5.18 3.77
N PRO A 88 12.77 -6.25 3.40
CA PRO A 88 12.64 -7.43 4.27
C PRO A 88 13.93 -8.22 4.53
N ILE A 89 14.89 -8.16 3.60
CA ILE A 89 16.22 -8.77 3.80
C ILE A 89 16.98 -7.97 4.85
N LEU A 90 16.98 -6.64 4.75
CA LEU A 90 17.68 -5.75 5.70
C LEU A 90 17.07 -5.76 7.09
N LEU A 91 15.74 -5.74 7.21
CA LEU A 91 15.02 -5.75 8.48
C LEU A 91 14.95 -7.14 9.13
N GLY A 92 15.18 -8.19 8.34
CA GLY A 92 14.86 -9.57 8.71
C GLY A 92 13.37 -9.80 8.94
N LYS A 93 12.99 -11.03 9.28
CA LYS A 93 11.57 -11.42 9.45
C LYS A 93 10.87 -10.57 10.51
N ARG A 94 11.41 -10.52 11.73
CA ARG A 94 10.78 -9.83 12.87
C ARG A 94 10.61 -8.33 12.59
N GLY A 95 11.66 -7.67 12.08
CA GLY A 95 11.60 -6.25 11.71
C GLY A 95 10.56 -5.99 10.61
N SER A 96 10.47 -6.89 9.62
CA SER A 96 9.47 -6.78 8.55
C SER A 96 8.03 -6.89 9.06
N LEU A 97 7.77 -7.74 10.06
CA LEU A 97 6.43 -7.87 10.65
C LEU A 97 6.05 -6.67 11.50
N ILE A 98 7.01 -6.10 12.23
CA ILE A 98 6.81 -4.85 12.98
C ILE A 98 6.50 -3.73 11.98
N PHE A 99 7.33 -3.57 10.95
CA PHE A 99 7.12 -2.57 9.90
C PHE A 99 5.73 -2.71 9.27
N LEU A 100 5.34 -3.93 8.89
CA LEU A 100 4.04 -4.22 8.30
C LEU A 100 2.89 -3.84 9.24
N ALA A 101 2.96 -4.23 10.52
CA ALA A 101 1.92 -3.89 11.50
C ALA A 101 1.83 -2.37 11.74
N THR A 102 2.99 -1.70 11.89
CA THR A 102 3.08 -0.26 12.09
C THR A 102 2.50 0.50 10.91
N PHE A 103 2.85 0.15 9.68
CA PHE A 103 2.37 0.86 8.50
C PHE A 103 0.89 0.58 8.20
N TYR A 104 0.38 -0.62 8.49
CA TYR A 104 -1.07 -0.83 8.48
C TYR A 104 -1.77 0.08 9.49
N ALA A 105 -1.26 0.18 10.72
CA ALA A 105 -1.81 1.08 11.73
C ALA A 105 -1.75 2.55 11.27
N ILE A 106 -0.64 2.99 10.69
CA ILE A 106 -0.50 4.33 10.10
C ILE A 106 -1.54 4.56 9.02
N ALA A 107 -1.78 3.60 8.11
CA ALA A 107 -2.79 3.76 7.05
C ALA A 107 -4.20 3.98 7.64
N TYR A 108 -4.59 3.23 8.67
CA TYR A 108 -5.88 3.42 9.34
C TYR A 108 -5.95 4.74 10.12
N LEU A 109 -4.91 5.06 10.88
CA LEU A 109 -4.83 6.33 11.62
C LEU A 109 -4.85 7.53 10.67
N PHE A 110 -4.25 7.40 9.49
CA PHE A 110 -4.28 8.43 8.48
C PHE A 110 -5.69 8.63 7.92
N VAL A 111 -6.44 7.54 7.65
CA VAL A 111 -7.85 7.66 7.25
C VAL A 111 -8.66 8.33 8.36
N ILE A 112 -8.52 7.90 9.62
CA ILE A 112 -9.19 8.53 10.76
C ILE A 112 -8.86 10.02 10.84
N TYR A 113 -7.57 10.37 10.67
CA TYR A 113 -7.14 11.76 10.67
C TYR A 113 -7.80 12.56 9.55
N THR A 114 -7.79 12.05 8.31
CA THR A 114 -8.43 12.73 7.17
C THR A 114 -9.95 12.81 7.30
N ALA A 115 -10.58 11.83 7.93
CA ALA A 115 -12.03 11.79 8.13
C ALA A 115 -12.50 12.86 9.15
N LEU A 116 -11.71 13.11 10.19
CA LEU A 116 -12.12 13.93 11.34
C LEU A 116 -11.53 15.35 11.36
N PHE A 117 -10.36 15.56 10.74
CA PHE A 117 -9.58 16.80 10.94
C PHE A 117 -9.17 17.51 9.65
N LYS A 118 -9.51 16.99 8.47
CA LYS A 118 -9.24 17.66 7.19
C LYS A 118 -10.51 18.23 6.59
N ASP A 119 -10.38 19.40 5.97
CA ASP A 119 -11.46 20.02 5.21
C ASP A 119 -11.92 19.08 4.09
N GLY A 120 -13.23 18.84 4.00
CA GLY A 120 -13.81 17.84 3.10
C GLY A 120 -13.68 16.39 3.58
N GLY A 121 -13.19 16.16 4.80
CA GLY A 121 -13.27 14.87 5.47
C GLY A 121 -14.71 14.47 5.76
N SER A 122 -14.97 13.16 5.87
CA SER A 122 -16.30 12.66 6.20
C SER A 122 -16.26 11.38 7.03
N LEU A 123 -17.30 11.15 7.82
CA LEU A 123 -17.39 9.95 8.65
C LEU A 123 -17.53 8.67 7.81
N PHE A 124 -18.02 8.75 6.58
CA PHE A 124 -18.11 7.59 5.68
C PHE A 124 -16.74 7.03 5.29
N TYR A 125 -15.67 7.81 5.41
CA TYR A 125 -14.31 7.31 5.16
C TYR A 125 -13.93 6.21 6.15
N LEU A 126 -14.53 6.23 7.35
CA LEU A 126 -14.31 5.25 8.40
C LEU A 126 -14.89 3.87 8.07
N LEU A 127 -15.68 3.72 6.99
CA LEU A 127 -16.08 2.42 6.46
C LEU A 127 -14.87 1.50 6.23
N VAL A 128 -13.70 2.09 5.93
CA VAL A 128 -12.44 1.35 5.78
C VAL A 128 -12.09 0.50 6.99
N LEU A 129 -12.50 0.89 8.21
CA LEU A 129 -12.20 0.18 9.46
C LEU A 129 -12.79 -1.24 9.48
N LEU A 130 -13.83 -1.51 8.68
CA LEU A 130 -14.39 -2.86 8.53
C LEU A 130 -13.38 -3.84 7.90
N SER A 131 -12.33 -3.34 7.21
CA SER A 131 -11.25 -4.18 6.69
C SER A 131 -10.21 -4.62 7.74
N PHE A 132 -10.20 -4.01 8.94
CA PHE A 132 -9.18 -4.18 9.98
C PHE A 132 -8.87 -5.64 10.40
N PRO A 133 -9.83 -6.59 10.40
CA PRO A 133 -9.52 -7.99 10.72
C PRO A 133 -8.52 -8.64 9.74
N LEU A 134 -8.37 -8.13 8.52
CA LEU A 134 -7.47 -8.70 7.50
C LEU A 134 -5.98 -8.42 7.78
N PRO A 135 -5.52 -7.19 8.07
CA PRO A 135 -4.14 -6.93 8.49
C PRO A 135 -3.70 -7.78 9.68
N VAL A 136 -4.58 -7.99 10.65
CA VAL A 136 -4.31 -8.88 11.80
C VAL A 136 -4.08 -10.32 11.34
N LYS A 137 -4.87 -10.80 10.38
CA LYS A 137 -4.66 -12.13 9.75
C LYS A 137 -3.34 -12.19 9.00
N VAL A 138 -2.95 -11.12 8.28
CA VAL A 138 -1.65 -11.03 7.58
C VAL A 138 -0.50 -11.22 8.57
N TYR A 139 -0.48 -10.41 9.63
CA TYR A 139 0.56 -10.47 10.66
C TYR A 139 0.64 -11.86 11.30
N ARG A 140 -0.49 -12.40 11.78
CA ARG A 140 -0.53 -13.72 12.44
C ARG A 140 -0.06 -14.85 11.53
N ARG A 141 -0.39 -14.79 10.23
CA ARG A 141 0.04 -15.81 9.27
C ARG A 141 1.54 -15.74 9.00
N PHE A 142 2.11 -14.55 8.82
CA PHE A 142 3.56 -14.44 8.64
C PHE A 142 4.34 -14.73 9.92
N GLN A 143 3.77 -14.47 11.10
CA GLN A 143 4.41 -14.81 12.37
C GLN A 143 4.57 -16.32 12.53
N LYS A 144 3.53 -17.11 12.16
CA LYS A 144 3.50 -18.57 12.35
C LYS A 144 4.26 -19.37 11.29
N ASN A 145 4.52 -18.78 10.13
CA ASN A 145 5.02 -19.49 8.95
C ASN A 145 6.36 -18.93 8.50
N ASP A 146 7.27 -19.75 7.96
CA ASP A 146 8.57 -19.26 7.46
C ASP A 146 8.99 -19.77 6.07
N THR A 147 8.17 -20.60 5.42
CA THR A 147 8.46 -21.12 4.09
C THR A 147 7.60 -20.42 3.02
N PRO A 148 8.07 -20.28 1.77
CA PRO A 148 7.31 -19.60 0.73
C PRO A 148 5.89 -20.14 0.56
N GLN A 149 5.73 -21.47 0.58
CA GLN A 149 4.44 -22.16 0.44
C GLN A 149 3.50 -21.85 1.62
N SER A 150 4.03 -21.89 2.85
CA SER A 150 3.23 -21.62 4.06
C SER A 150 2.87 -20.14 4.21
N MET A 151 3.60 -19.23 3.55
CA MET A 151 3.34 -17.80 3.54
C MET A 151 2.39 -17.34 2.42
N MET A 152 2.09 -18.16 1.41
CA MET A 152 1.14 -17.78 0.34
C MET A 152 -0.23 -17.30 0.87
N PRO A 153 -0.84 -17.95 1.90
CA PRO A 153 -2.07 -17.44 2.49
C PRO A 153 -1.92 -16.07 3.17
N ALA A 154 -0.73 -15.72 3.68
CA ALA A 154 -0.46 -14.41 4.26
C ALA A 154 -0.42 -13.33 3.17
N MET A 155 0.26 -13.62 2.05
CA MET A 155 0.31 -12.77 0.87
C MET A 155 -1.09 -12.54 0.26
N ALA A 156 -1.88 -13.61 0.12
CA ALA A 156 -3.27 -13.50 -0.35
C ALA A 156 -4.12 -12.65 0.59
N ALA A 157 -3.92 -12.75 1.91
CA ALA A 157 -4.60 -11.89 2.89
C ALA A 157 -4.16 -10.42 2.77
N SER A 158 -2.91 -10.16 2.40
CA SER A 158 -2.39 -8.80 2.16
C SER A 158 -3.04 -8.17 0.93
N GLY A 159 -3.14 -8.91 -0.18
CA GLY A 159 -3.89 -8.49 -1.36
C GLY A 159 -5.36 -8.21 -1.05
N LYS A 160 -6.03 -9.12 -0.33
CA LYS A 160 -7.42 -8.92 0.13
C LYS A 160 -7.57 -7.72 1.04
N THR A 161 -6.57 -7.42 1.88
CA THR A 161 -6.56 -6.23 2.73
C THR A 161 -6.61 -4.98 1.87
N ASN A 162 -5.71 -4.85 0.90
CA ASN A 162 -5.70 -3.70 -0.01
C ASN A 162 -7.01 -3.57 -0.81
N THR A 163 -7.52 -4.66 -1.36
CA THR A 163 -8.78 -4.63 -2.13
C THR A 163 -9.95 -4.19 -1.27
N LEU A 164 -10.14 -4.79 -0.10
CA LEU A 164 -11.27 -4.45 0.77
C LEU A 164 -11.12 -3.04 1.36
N PHE A 165 -9.90 -2.66 1.75
CA PHE A 165 -9.58 -1.30 2.19
C PHE A 165 -9.92 -0.28 1.12
N GLY A 166 -9.42 -0.47 -0.10
CA GLY A 166 -9.65 0.45 -1.22
C GLY A 166 -11.12 0.54 -1.63
N LEU A 167 -11.84 -0.59 -1.69
CA LEU A 167 -13.27 -0.61 -2.02
C LEU A 167 -14.12 0.11 -0.98
N LEU A 168 -13.90 -0.18 0.30
CA LEU A 168 -14.65 0.49 1.39
C LEU A 168 -14.33 1.98 1.46
N TYR A 169 -13.08 2.35 1.23
CA TYR A 169 -12.67 3.75 1.23
C TYR A 169 -13.24 4.52 0.05
N ALA A 170 -13.17 3.95 -1.16
CA ALA A 170 -13.81 4.52 -2.35
C ALA A 170 -15.33 4.64 -2.20
N LEU A 171 -15.98 3.63 -1.61
CA LEU A 171 -17.41 3.68 -1.29
C LEU A 171 -17.73 4.80 -0.30
N GLY A 172 -16.90 4.97 0.74
CA GLY A 172 -17.05 6.07 1.70
C GLY A 172 -16.91 7.45 1.06
N ILE A 173 -15.93 7.61 0.16
CA ILE A 173 -15.76 8.84 -0.63
C ILE A 173 -16.98 9.10 -1.51
N TYR A 174 -17.48 8.06 -2.19
CA TYR A 174 -18.64 8.18 -3.07
C TYR A 174 -19.92 8.55 -2.32
N ILE A 175 -20.20 7.89 -1.18
CA ILE A 175 -21.36 8.22 -0.33
C ILE A 175 -21.27 9.65 0.19
N SER A 176 -20.09 10.07 0.66
CA SER A 176 -19.85 11.43 1.13
C SER A 176 -20.14 12.47 0.03
N ALA A 177 -19.69 12.20 -1.20
CA ALA A 177 -19.95 13.07 -2.34
C ALA A 177 -21.45 13.18 -2.68
N LEU A 178 -22.21 12.09 -2.57
CA LEU A 178 -23.66 12.09 -2.80
C LEU A 178 -24.44 12.83 -1.71
N LEU A 179 -23.95 12.79 -0.46
CA LEU A 179 -24.62 13.39 0.70
C LEU A 179 -24.13 14.80 1.03
N GLY A 180 -23.26 15.39 0.20
CA GLY A 180 -22.81 16.77 0.34
C GLY A 180 -21.73 16.98 1.42
N GLY A 181 -20.92 15.96 1.73
CA GLY A 181 -19.75 16.09 2.61
C GLY A 181 -20.01 15.87 4.10
N VAL A 182 -21.12 15.22 4.47
CA VAL A 182 -21.35 14.67 5.83
C VAL A 182 -20.50 13.42 6.03
#